data_AF-A0A1I7URU1-F1
#
_entry.id   AF-A0A1I7URU1-F1
#
_cell.length_a   1.000
_cell.length_b   1.000
_cell.length_c   1.000
_cell.angle_alpha   90.00
_cell.angle_beta   90.00
_cell.angle_gamma   90.00
#
_symmetry.space_group_name_H-M   'P 1'
#
loop_
_entity.id
_entity.type
_entity.pdbx_description
1 polymer ?
#
loop_
_entity_poly.entity_id
_entity_poly.type
_entity_poly.pdbx_seq_one_letter_code
_entity_poly.pdbx_strand_id
1 'polypeptide(L)'
;MTMMMNNQISSAVKFEFIKHKFVSLRDNLKFLLDVLNQMGTHPEAKIDSYHVMKIKTNLFIDEIDYHLQGDVTYEQLKEYFVVYSKFYHRSRTELSEVLHEINPSYQFVW
;
A
#
# COMPACT_ATOMS: atom_id res chain seq x y z
N MET A 1 34.42 -17.15 -18.16
CA MET A 1 34.24 -16.60 -16.80
C MET A 1 33.17 -15.48 -16.78
N THR A 2 32.15 -15.56 -17.64
CA THR A 2 31.24 -14.43 -17.97
C THR A 2 29.79 -14.63 -17.50
N MET A 3 29.44 -15.82 -17.00
CA MET A 3 28.06 -16.12 -16.58
C MET A 3 27.65 -15.53 -15.21
N MET A 4 28.60 -15.21 -14.34
CA MET A 4 28.26 -14.68 -13.00
C MET A 4 27.87 -13.19 -13.02
N MET A 5 28.43 -12.39 -13.93
CA MET A 5 28.09 -10.96 -14.07
C MET A 5 26.66 -10.73 -14.58
N ASN A 6 26.17 -11.55 -15.52
CA ASN A 6 24.81 -11.39 -16.06
C ASN A 6 23.70 -11.69 -15.04
N ASN A 7 23.92 -12.63 -14.12
CA ASN A 7 22.95 -12.95 -13.07
C ASN A 7 22.83 -11.84 -12.02
N GLN A 8 23.92 -11.17 -11.67
CA GLN A 8 23.94 -10.09 -10.68
C GLN A 8 23.27 -8.81 -11.19
N ILE A 9 23.40 -8.50 -12.49
CA ILE A 9 22.70 -7.37 -13.11
C ILE A 9 21.18 -7.66 -13.14
N SER A 10 20.78 -8.90 -13.44
CA SER A 10 19.35 -9.29 -13.43
C SER A 10 18.72 -9.18 -12.04
N SER A 11 19.44 -9.54 -10.96
CA SER A 11 18.91 -9.45 -9.59
C SER A 11 18.80 -8.01 -9.09
N ALA A 12 19.80 -7.16 -9.37
CA ALA A 12 19.76 -5.74 -9.00
C ALA A 12 18.59 -5.00 -9.68
N VAL A 13 18.36 -5.25 -10.98
CA VAL A 13 17.22 -4.65 -11.71
C VAL A 13 15.88 -5.12 -11.15
N LYS A 14 15.75 -6.41 -10.79
CA LYS A 14 14.53 -6.92 -10.14
C LYS A 14 14.30 -6.29 -8.77
N PHE A 15 15.36 -6.06 -8.02
CA PHE A 15 15.28 -5.43 -6.69
C PHE A 15 14.81 -3.97 -6.78
N GLU A 16 15.43 -3.18 -7.67
CA GLU A 16 15.01 -1.80 -7.92
C GLU A 16 13.57 -1.72 -8.45
N PHE A 17 13.17 -2.65 -9.31
CA PHE A 17 11.79 -2.73 -9.78
C PHE A 17 10.78 -2.97 -8.65
N ILE A 18 11.08 -3.83 -7.67
CA ILE A 18 10.21 -4.01 -6.50
C ILE A 18 10.20 -2.75 -5.63
N LYS A 19 11.33 -2.08 -5.41
CA LYS A 19 11.36 -0.81 -4.68
C LYS A 19 10.45 0.25 -5.32
N HIS A 20 10.45 0.37 -6.64
CA HIS A 20 9.52 1.27 -7.34
C HIS A 20 8.05 0.92 -7.07
N LYS A 21 7.71 -0.37 -7.02
CA LYS A 21 6.34 -0.80 -6.64
C LYS A 21 6.00 -0.45 -5.19
N PHE A 22 6.96 -0.53 -4.27
CA PHE A 22 6.77 -0.09 -2.89
C PHE A 22 6.48 1.40 -2.79
N VAL A 23 7.24 2.22 -3.51
CA VAL A 23 7.01 3.67 -3.58
C VAL A 23 5.58 3.96 -4.06
N SER A 24 5.16 3.33 -5.16
CA SER A 24 3.79 3.48 -5.66
C SER A 24 2.72 3.02 -4.65
N LEU A 25 2.96 1.89 -3.97
CA LEU A 25 2.05 1.39 -2.95
C LEU A 25 1.95 2.34 -1.74
N ARG A 26 3.07 2.89 -1.29
CA ARG A 26 3.10 3.89 -0.22
C ARG A 26 2.29 5.13 -0.60
N ASP A 27 2.46 5.62 -1.81
CA ASP A 27 1.76 6.83 -2.26
C ASP A 27 0.24 6.58 -2.36
N ASN A 28 -0.15 5.38 -2.81
CA ASN A 28 -1.55 4.92 -2.77
C ASN A 28 -2.11 4.79 -1.34
N LEU A 29 -1.31 4.32 -0.39
CA LEU A 29 -1.69 4.25 1.02
C LEU A 29 -1.82 5.65 1.64
N LYS A 30 -0.98 6.61 1.25
CA LYS A 30 -1.13 8.02 1.68
C LYS A 30 -2.45 8.61 1.18
N PHE A 31 -2.80 8.36 -0.08
CA PHE A 31 -4.09 8.78 -0.61
C PHE A 31 -5.26 8.11 0.13
N LEU A 32 -5.18 6.80 0.39
CA LEU A 32 -6.16 6.07 1.19
C LEU A 32 -6.31 6.68 2.59
N LEU A 33 -5.21 7.04 3.24
CA LEU A 33 -5.20 7.67 4.56
C LEU A 33 -5.90 9.03 4.54
N ASP A 34 -5.66 9.84 3.50
CA ASP A 34 -6.31 11.14 3.34
C ASP A 34 -7.83 10.99 3.21
N VAL A 35 -8.29 9.99 2.45
CA VAL A 35 -9.72 9.67 2.36
C VAL A 35 -10.27 9.26 3.73
N LEU A 36 -9.60 8.36 4.45
CA LEU A 36 -10.01 7.92 5.79
C LEU A 36 -10.04 9.08 6.81
N ASN A 37 -9.13 10.05 6.68
CA ASN A 37 -9.14 11.26 7.52
C ASN A 37 -10.36 12.15 7.26
N GLN A 38 -10.84 12.20 6.02
CA GLN A 38 -12.04 12.95 5.64
C GLN A 38 -13.34 12.23 6.04
N MET A 39 -13.30 10.91 6.23
CA MET A 39 -14.48 10.12 6.62
C MET A 39 -14.90 10.27 8.10
N GLY A 40 -14.15 11.02 8.93
CA GLY A 40 -14.36 11.17 10.37
C GLY A 40 -15.72 11.76 10.81
N THR A 41 -16.64 12.03 9.89
CA THR A 41 -17.98 12.57 10.13
C THR A 41 -19.13 11.64 9.67
N HIS A 42 -18.86 10.38 9.31
CA HIS A 42 -19.85 9.42 8.78
C HIS A 42 -20.50 8.51 9.86
N PRO A 43 -21.66 7.87 9.58
CA PRO A 43 -22.51 7.24 10.59
C PRO A 43 -21.85 6.07 11.36
N GLU A 44 -22.27 5.92 12.62
CA GLU A 44 -21.65 5.21 13.73
C GLU A 44 -21.29 3.72 13.51
N ALA A 45 -21.93 3.02 12.57
CA ALA A 45 -21.81 1.56 12.47
C ALA A 45 -20.48 1.03 11.89
N LYS A 46 -19.70 1.87 11.19
CA LYS A 46 -18.42 1.47 10.56
C LYS A 46 -17.22 2.30 11.04
N ILE A 47 -17.41 3.20 12.02
CA ILE A 47 -16.36 4.11 12.53
C ILE A 47 -15.16 3.33 13.08
N ASP A 48 -15.40 2.27 13.85
CA ASP A 48 -14.33 1.45 14.43
C ASP A 48 -13.49 0.76 13.35
N SER A 49 -14.13 0.24 12.30
CA SER A 49 -13.46 -0.38 11.15
C SER A 49 -12.57 0.62 10.41
N TYR A 50 -13.06 1.84 10.18
CA TYR A 50 -12.26 2.91 9.56
C TYR A 50 -11.13 3.41 10.46
N HIS A 51 -11.35 3.43 11.77
CA HIS A 51 -10.29 3.77 12.73
C HIS A 51 -9.16 2.74 12.70
N VAL A 52 -9.50 1.44 12.73
CA VAL A 52 -8.53 0.35 12.58
C VAL A 52 -7.82 0.42 11.22
N MET A 53 -8.58 0.68 10.14
CA MET A 53 -8.01 0.84 8.80
C MET A 53 -7.01 2.00 8.76
N LYS A 54 -7.36 3.16 9.33
CA LYS A 54 -6.51 4.34 9.44
C LYS A 54 -5.20 4.04 10.18
N ILE A 55 -5.29 3.37 11.34
CA ILE A 55 -4.11 2.96 12.12
C ILE A 55 -3.20 2.04 11.29
N LYS A 56 -3.77 1.02 10.64
CA LYS A 56 -3.01 0.07 9.80
C LYS A 56 -2.38 0.73 8.59
N THR A 57 -3.10 1.64 7.93
CA THR A 57 -2.57 2.41 6.79
C THR A 57 -1.37 3.24 7.20
N ASN A 58 -1.44 3.95 8.33
CA ASN A 58 -0.28 4.67 8.88
C ASN A 58 0.90 3.75 9.16
N LEU A 59 0.66 2.64 9.88
CA LEU A 59 1.72 1.68 10.20
C LEU A 59 2.41 1.14 8.93
N PHE A 60 1.65 0.81 7.89
CA PHE A 60 2.23 0.28 6.66
C PHE A 60 2.97 1.32 5.84
N ILE A 61 2.59 2.60 5.90
CA ILE A 61 3.39 3.68 5.30
C ILE A 61 4.74 3.76 6.01
N ASP A 62 4.75 3.76 7.34
CA ASP A 62 5.97 3.82 8.15
C ASP A 62 6.88 2.60 7.90
N GLU A 63 6.30 1.39 7.86
CA GLU A 63 7.05 0.18 7.55
C GLU A 63 7.62 0.19 6.13
N ILE A 64 6.89 0.70 5.14
CA ILE A 64 7.41 0.84 3.77
C ILE A 64 8.58 1.83 3.75
N ASP A 65 8.44 3.00 4.39
CA ASP A 65 9.53 3.98 4.43
C ASP A 65 10.76 3.42 5.16
N TYR A 66 10.58 2.64 6.22
CA TYR A 66 11.65 1.90 6.89
C TYR A 66 12.34 0.88 5.96
N HIS A 67 11.56 0.04 5.27
CA HIS A 67 12.11 -0.97 4.35
C HIS A 67 12.79 -0.37 3.12
N LEU A 68 12.36 0.81 2.67
CA LEU A 68 13.01 1.50 1.54
C LEU A 68 14.37 2.12 1.92
N GLN A 69 14.60 2.42 3.21
CA GLN A 69 15.84 3.01 3.72
C GLN A 69 16.83 1.98 4.26
N GLY A 70 16.33 0.82 4.70
CA GLY A 70 17.13 -0.21 5.35
C GLY A 70 17.73 -1.27 4.42
N ASP A 71 18.57 -2.12 5.01
CA ASP A 71 19.10 -3.32 4.37
C ASP A 71 18.09 -4.46 4.45
N VAL A 72 17.23 -4.57 3.44
CA VAL A 72 16.28 -5.67 3.24
C VAL A 72 16.64 -6.48 2.02
N THR A 73 16.47 -7.80 2.09
CA THR A 73 16.70 -8.66 0.92
C THR A 73 15.55 -8.55 -0.08
N TYR A 74 15.79 -8.97 -1.32
CA TYR A 74 14.75 -9.03 -2.35
C TYR A 74 13.56 -9.90 -1.94
N GLU A 75 13.83 -11.03 -1.29
CA GLU A 75 12.85 -11.99 -0.82
C GLU A 75 11.96 -11.38 0.26
N GLN A 76 12.56 -10.71 1.25
CA GLN A 76 11.83 -9.99 2.31
C GLN A 76 10.96 -8.88 1.70
N LEU A 77 11.55 -8.05 0.83
CA LEU A 77 10.84 -6.97 0.16
C LEU A 77 9.63 -7.51 -0.62
N LYS A 78 9.79 -8.63 -1.33
CA LYS A 78 8.69 -9.28 -2.05
C LYS A 78 7.59 -9.78 -1.12
N GLU A 79 7.93 -10.39 0.01
CA GLU A 79 6.93 -10.88 0.99
C GLU A 79 6.14 -9.73 1.60
N TYR A 80 6.82 -8.68 2.04
CA TYR A 80 6.19 -7.47 2.56
C TYR A 80 5.27 -6.82 1.52
N PHE A 81 5.69 -6.76 0.25
CA PHE A 81 4.87 -6.21 -0.83
C PHE A 81 3.52 -6.92 -0.94
N VAL A 82 3.53 -8.25 -0.86
CA VAL A 82 2.31 -9.06 -0.99
C VAL A 82 1.35 -8.78 0.16
N VAL A 83 1.87 -8.59 1.38
CA VAL A 83 1.03 -8.27 2.55
C VAL A 83 0.41 -6.89 2.41
N TYR A 84 1.23 -5.88 2.12
CA TYR A 84 0.76 -4.48 2.03
C TYR A 84 -0.19 -4.27 0.84
N SER A 85 0.09 -4.87 -0.31
CA SER A 85 -0.78 -4.77 -1.48
C SER A 85 -2.14 -5.44 -1.25
N LYS A 86 -2.18 -6.60 -0.58
CA LYS A 86 -3.44 -7.25 -0.19
C LYS A 86 -4.27 -6.36 0.74
N PHE A 87 -3.65 -5.73 1.73
CA PHE A 87 -4.33 -4.77 2.58
C PHE A 87 -4.87 -3.59 1.78
N TYR A 88 -4.04 -2.94 0.98
CA TYR A 88 -4.45 -1.81 0.14
C TYR A 88 -5.66 -2.17 -0.74
N HIS A 89 -5.61 -3.30 -1.45
CA HIS A 89 -6.71 -3.72 -2.32
C HIS A 89 -8.00 -3.98 -1.55
N ARG A 90 -7.93 -4.64 -0.39
CA ARG A 90 -9.11 -4.88 0.45
C ARG A 90 -9.70 -3.56 0.97
N SER A 91 -8.87 -2.69 1.52
CA SER A 91 -9.27 -1.38 2.02
C SER A 91 -9.91 -0.53 0.93
N ARG A 92 -9.31 -0.53 -0.27
CA ARG A 92 -9.85 0.17 -1.43
C ARG A 92 -11.25 -0.34 -1.81
N THR A 93 -11.44 -1.66 -1.87
CA THR A 93 -12.74 -2.24 -2.20
C THR A 93 -13.79 -1.88 -1.14
N GLU A 94 -13.46 -2.04 0.14
CA GLU A 94 -14.37 -1.74 1.25
C GLU A 94 -14.78 -0.26 1.26
N LEU A 95 -13.84 0.66 1.03
CA LEU A 95 -14.16 2.09 0.94
C LEU A 95 -14.92 2.44 -0.33
N SER A 96 -14.62 1.81 -1.46
CA SER A 96 -15.34 2.03 -2.71
C SER A 96 -16.81 1.62 -2.59
N GLU A 97 -17.11 0.51 -1.93
CA GLU A 97 -18.49 0.07 -1.65
C GLU A 97 -19.23 1.10 -0.80
N VAL A 98 -18.61 1.55 0.28
CA VAL A 98 -19.18 2.55 1.21
C VAL A 98 -19.40 3.90 0.52
N LEU A 99 -18.41 4.38 -0.23
CA LEU A 99 -18.52 5.66 -0.92
C LEU A 99 -19.58 5.62 -2.01
N HIS A 100 -19.76 4.48 -2.68
CA HIS A 100 -20.85 4.29 -3.63
C HIS A 100 -22.23 4.27 -2.94
N GLU A 101 -22.34 3.67 -1.75
CA GLU A 101 -23.55 3.72 -0.92
C GLU A 101 -23.92 5.17 -0.54
N ILE A 102 -22.93 6.02 -0.27
CA ILE A 102 -23.13 7.42 0.16
C ILE A 102 -23.37 8.36 -1.02
N ASN A 103 -22.63 8.17 -2.11
CA ASN A 103 -22.77 8.96 -3.34
C ASN A 103 -22.51 8.06 -4.56
N PRO A 104 -23.58 7.60 -5.25
CA PRO A 104 -23.46 6.71 -6.41
C PRO A 104 -22.70 7.32 -7.59
N SER A 105 -22.60 8.65 -7.65
CA SER A 105 -21.87 9.39 -8.69
C SER A 105 -20.39 9.59 -8.38
N TYR A 106 -19.93 9.19 -7.19
CA TYR A 106 -18.54 9.35 -6.77
C TYR A 106 -17.66 8.33 -7.51
N GLN A 107 -16.98 8.78 -8.56
CA GLN A 107 -15.97 7.98 -9.27
C GLN A 107 -14.60 8.32 -8.73
N PHE A 108 -13.96 7.38 -8.02
CA PHE A 108 -12.54 7.47 -7.73
C PHE A 108 -11.74 7.08 -8.98
N VAL A 109 -10.87 7.98 -9.43
CA VAL A 109 -9.75 7.63 -10.29
C VAL A 109 -8.59 7.31 -9.35
N TRP A 110 -8.35 6.02 -9.10
CA TRP A 110 -7.23 5.52 -8.29
C TRP A 110 -5.94 5.48 -9.10
#